data_AF-A0A1D8TQH4-F1
#
_entry.id   AF-A0A1D8TQH4-F1
#
_cell.length_a   1.000
_cell.length_b   1.000
_cell.length_c   1.000
_cell.angle_alpha   90.00
_cell.angle_beta   90.00
_cell.angle_gamma   90.00
#
_symmetry.space_group_name_H-M   'P 1'
#
loop_
_entity.id
_entity.type
_entity.pdbx_description
1 polymer ?
#
loop_
_entity_poly.entity_id
_entity_poly.type
_entity_poly.pdbx_seq_one_letter_code
_entity_poly.pdbx_strand_id
1 'polypeptide(L)'
;MYRLIRVFYLLLITGTISISFPTSSVSIAASFTSQGNQVAKGVSQTKQETQSVWAKIRDIFRRKKDEAGTHGEFCSISPNIAAYRTWSDQPLFAWEGSVNIIQVRSSRYGKALWSYQVNDNQTSVIYNADGKGQPLQRGKEYYYWVEYNTTDNNGQLITDTETIPFQVMGGKAYRMIQAELPAEKFRDQHASYFADHDLFLDVVRVISVFGDLNSSQTNTEELYQEFCE
;
A
#
# COMPACT_ATOMS: atom_id res chain seq x y z
N MET A 1 60.73 31.32 11.04
CA MET A 1 60.27 32.71 11.24
C MET A 1 58.85 32.67 11.80
N TYR A 2 58.70 33.09 13.06
CA TYR A 2 57.45 33.12 13.83
C TYR A 2 56.55 34.31 13.44
N ARG A 3 55.22 34.11 13.36
CA ARG A 3 54.18 35.11 13.70
C ARG A 3 52.91 34.36 14.13
N LEU A 4 52.64 34.23 15.44
CA LEU A 4 51.88 35.15 16.31
C LEU A 4 50.35 35.12 16.10
N ILE A 5 49.75 34.18 16.82
CA ILE A 5 48.52 34.25 17.64
C ILE A 5 47.71 35.56 17.55
N ARG A 6 46.41 35.41 17.24
CA ARG A 6 45.33 36.18 17.89
C ARG A 6 44.20 35.24 18.30
N VAL A 7 44.24 34.87 19.57
CA VAL A 7 43.11 34.33 20.32
C VAL A 7 42.12 35.47 20.54
N PHE A 8 40.89 35.33 20.05
CA PHE A 8 39.77 36.16 20.49
C PHE A 8 38.88 35.31 21.39
N TYR A 9 39.02 35.53 22.70
CA TYR A 9 38.05 35.16 23.71
C TYR A 9 36.78 35.98 23.48
N LEU A 10 35.64 35.32 23.25
CA LEU A 10 34.32 35.91 23.46
C LEU A 10 33.61 35.10 24.55
N LEU A 11 33.50 35.76 25.69
CA LEU A 11 32.79 35.35 26.91
C LEU A 11 31.28 35.63 26.77
N LEU A 12 30.49 34.67 27.28
CA LEU A 12 29.16 34.79 27.93
C LEU A 12 28.01 35.34 27.05
N ILE A 13 26.81 34.76 27.06
CA ILE A 13 25.89 34.67 28.19
C ILE A 13 24.92 33.48 27.97
N THR A 14 24.86 32.54 28.90
CA THR A 14 23.79 31.54 28.99
C THR A 14 22.60 32.16 29.71
N GLY A 15 21.57 32.55 28.97
CA GLY A 15 20.27 32.93 29.53
C GLY A 15 19.40 31.69 29.72
N THR A 16 19.27 31.20 30.95
CA THR A 16 18.25 30.21 31.30
C THR A 16 16.93 30.93 31.54
N ILE A 17 16.01 30.85 30.58
CA ILE A 17 14.63 31.30 30.77
C ILE A 17 13.91 30.19 31.54
N SER A 18 13.70 30.40 32.84
CA SER A 18 12.82 29.58 33.65
C SER A 18 11.37 29.89 33.28
N ILE A 19 10.73 29.00 32.53
CA ILE A 19 9.29 29.09 32.23
C ILE A 19 8.56 28.41 33.40
N SER A 20 7.94 29.22 34.25
CA SER A 20 7.02 28.74 35.29
C SER A 20 5.68 28.39 34.65
N PHE A 21 5.36 27.09 34.62
CA PHE A 21 4.01 26.64 34.29
C PHE A 21 3.09 26.86 35.49
N PRO A 22 1.95 27.57 35.35
CA PRO A 22 0.93 27.54 36.38
C PRO A 22 0.35 26.11 36.45
N THR A 23 0.58 25.44 37.58
CA THR A 23 -0.12 24.20 37.92
C THR A 23 -1.56 24.56 38.27
N SER A 24 -2.43 24.56 37.26
CA SER A 24 -3.87 24.53 37.46
C SER A 24 -4.23 23.17 38.04
N SER A 25 -4.26 23.06 39.36
CA SER A 25 -4.88 21.95 40.07
C SER A 25 -6.39 22.00 39.83
N VAL A 26 -6.86 21.28 38.80
CA VAL A 26 -8.28 20.98 38.67
C VAL A 26 -8.58 19.85 39.65
N SER A 27 -9.21 20.20 40.76
CA SER A 27 -9.86 19.23 41.64
C SER A 27 -11.02 18.61 40.87
N ILE A 28 -10.82 17.42 40.31
CA ILE A 28 -11.93 16.59 39.84
C ILE A 28 -12.60 16.05 41.10
N ALA A 29 -13.64 16.77 41.54
CA ALA A 29 -14.60 16.23 42.48
C ALA A 29 -15.24 15.00 41.81
N ALA A 30 -14.97 13.83 42.37
CA ALA A 30 -15.64 12.59 41.99
C ALA A 30 -17.11 12.70 42.41
N SER A 31 -17.97 13.04 41.45
CA SER A 31 -19.41 12.83 41.57
C SER A 31 -19.73 11.43 41.08
N PHE A 32 -19.67 10.46 41.99
CA PHE A 32 -20.28 9.15 41.79
C PHE A 32 -21.79 9.29 41.95
N THR A 33 -22.54 9.26 40.85
CA THR A 33 -23.86 8.60 40.79
C THR A 33 -24.36 8.48 39.36
N SER A 34 -25.00 7.34 39.08
CA SER A 34 -25.75 6.95 37.89
C SER A 34 -24.97 6.36 36.71
N GLN A 35 -24.84 5.04 36.81
CA GLN A 35 -24.56 4.09 35.74
C GLN A 35 -25.44 4.28 34.50
N GLY A 36 -24.79 4.06 33.35
CA GLY A 36 -25.34 3.20 32.30
C GLY A 36 -26.06 3.92 31.17
N ASN A 37 -25.33 4.46 30.20
CA ASN A 37 -25.75 4.44 28.77
C ASN A 37 -24.77 5.08 27.75
N GLN A 38 -23.52 5.40 28.08
CA GLN A 38 -22.64 6.12 27.13
C GLN A 38 -21.37 5.34 26.69
N VAL A 39 -21.15 4.12 27.19
CA VAL A 39 -20.01 3.27 26.75
C VAL A 39 -20.39 2.35 25.57
N ALA A 40 -21.68 2.14 25.30
CA ALA A 40 -22.14 1.29 24.19
C ALA A 40 -22.15 1.97 22.81
N LYS A 41 -22.07 3.30 22.74
CA LYS A 41 -22.08 4.03 21.45
C LYS A 41 -20.73 4.12 20.75
N GLY A 42 -19.61 3.98 21.46
CA GLY A 42 -18.27 3.97 20.88
C GLY A 42 -17.84 2.62 20.28
N VAL A 43 -18.52 1.52 20.63
CA VAL A 43 -18.20 0.16 20.14
C VAL A 43 -19.15 -0.29 19.02
N SER A 44 -20.35 0.31 18.91
CA SER A 44 -21.29 0.00 17.81
C SER A 44 -21.01 0.75 16.50
N GLN A 45 -20.44 1.96 16.56
CA GLN A 45 -20.14 2.71 15.32
C GLN A 45 -19.00 2.08 14.51
N THR A 46 -18.03 1.47 15.18
CA THR A 46 -16.89 0.83 14.51
C THR A 46 -17.27 -0.42 13.72
N LYS A 47 -18.35 -1.13 14.13
CA LYS A 47 -18.77 -2.39 13.50
C LYS A 47 -19.71 -2.18 12.29
N GLN A 48 -20.49 -1.10 12.31
CA GLN A 48 -21.42 -0.78 11.21
C GLN A 48 -20.70 -0.09 10.04
N GLU A 49 -19.60 0.62 10.31
CA GLU A 49 -18.77 1.28 9.29
C GLU A 49 -17.80 0.31 8.59
N THR A 50 -17.26 -0.70 9.28
CA THR A 50 -16.39 -1.73 8.67
C THR A 50 -17.13 -2.61 7.66
N GLN A 51 -18.39 -2.96 7.95
CA GLN A 51 -19.24 -3.70 7.02
C GLN A 51 -19.54 -2.88 5.73
N SER A 52 -19.39 -1.55 5.77
CA SER A 52 -19.50 -0.65 4.61
C SER A 52 -18.22 -0.56 3.77
N VAL A 53 -17.04 -0.73 4.35
CA VAL A 53 -15.77 -0.59 3.61
C VAL A 53 -15.48 -1.82 2.77
N TRP A 54 -15.64 -3.03 3.31
CA TRP A 54 -15.39 -4.26 2.56
C TRP A 54 -16.35 -4.47 1.41
N ALA A 55 -17.62 -4.09 1.56
CA ALA A 55 -18.59 -4.10 0.46
C ALA A 55 -18.13 -3.20 -0.70
N LYS A 56 -17.54 -2.04 -0.39
CA LYS A 56 -17.00 -1.11 -1.38
C LYS A 56 -15.71 -1.63 -2.03
N ILE A 57 -14.82 -2.23 -1.25
CA ILE A 57 -13.60 -2.88 -1.78
C ILE A 57 -14.01 -4.00 -2.74
N ARG A 58 -14.93 -4.89 -2.34
CA ARG A 58 -15.43 -5.97 -3.20
C ARG A 58 -16.07 -5.43 -4.49
N ASP A 59 -16.88 -4.37 -4.40
CA ASP A 59 -17.46 -3.74 -5.59
C ASP A 59 -16.37 -3.24 -6.56
N ILE A 60 -15.30 -2.65 -6.06
CA ILE A 60 -14.18 -2.20 -6.90
C ILE A 60 -13.46 -3.39 -7.54
N PHE A 61 -13.19 -4.46 -6.80
CA PHE A 61 -12.59 -5.67 -7.35
C PHE A 61 -13.44 -6.23 -8.48
N ARG A 62 -14.75 -6.35 -8.28
CA ARG A 62 -15.69 -6.78 -9.33
C ARG A 62 -15.66 -5.88 -10.56
N ARG A 63 -15.72 -4.55 -10.37
CA ARG A 63 -15.63 -3.59 -11.50
C ARG A 63 -14.30 -3.73 -12.26
N LYS A 64 -13.18 -3.89 -11.55
CA LYS A 64 -11.86 -4.03 -12.17
C LYS A 64 -11.67 -5.37 -12.87
N LYS A 65 -12.27 -6.44 -12.35
CA LYS A 65 -12.33 -7.74 -13.00
C LYS A 65 -13.03 -7.63 -14.37
N ASP A 66 -14.21 -7.04 -14.40
CA ASP A 66 -15.00 -6.86 -15.64
C ASP A 66 -14.22 -6.05 -16.69
N GLU A 67 -13.43 -5.08 -16.26
CA GLU A 67 -12.57 -4.25 -17.13
C GLU A 67 -11.27 -4.96 -17.57
N ALA A 68 -10.72 -5.89 -16.77
CA ALA A 68 -9.44 -6.56 -17.03
C ALA A 68 -9.57 -7.76 -17.99
N GLY A 69 -10.75 -8.38 -18.03
CA GLY A 69 -10.99 -9.63 -18.75
C GLY A 69 -10.36 -10.84 -18.06
N THR A 70 -10.99 -12.01 -18.17
CA THR A 70 -10.49 -13.26 -17.59
C THR A 70 -9.34 -13.83 -18.41
N HIS A 71 -8.20 -14.13 -17.79
CA HIS A 71 -7.03 -14.71 -18.47
C HIS A 71 -6.64 -16.03 -17.82
N GLY A 72 -6.88 -17.13 -18.55
CA GLY A 72 -6.26 -18.46 -18.42
C GLY A 72 -5.76 -18.94 -17.05
N GLU A 73 -4.58 -19.57 -17.06
CA GLU A 73 -3.94 -20.16 -15.87
C GLU A 73 -3.09 -19.14 -15.07
N PHE A 74 -2.98 -17.91 -15.57
CA PHE A 74 -2.30 -16.79 -14.90
C PHE A 74 -3.21 -15.57 -14.87
N CYS A 75 -3.41 -15.03 -13.67
CA CYS A 75 -4.22 -13.85 -13.44
C CYS A 75 -3.37 -12.78 -12.75
N SER A 76 -3.16 -11.66 -13.44
CA SER A 76 -2.50 -10.49 -12.85
C SER A 76 -3.51 -9.64 -12.08
N ILE A 77 -3.42 -9.63 -10.75
CA ILE A 77 -4.32 -8.84 -9.89
C ILE A 77 -3.83 -7.39 -9.85
N SER A 78 -2.54 -7.17 -9.62
CA SER A 78 -1.94 -5.84 -9.50
C SER A 78 -0.50 -5.85 -10.02
N PRO A 79 -0.14 -5.02 -11.03
CA PRO A 79 -1.04 -4.22 -11.85
C PRO A 79 -1.90 -5.08 -12.77
N ASN A 80 -2.98 -4.51 -13.31
CA ASN A 80 -3.77 -5.12 -14.37
C ASN A 80 -4.16 -4.06 -15.42
N ILE A 81 -4.68 -4.48 -16.57
CA ILE A 81 -4.97 -3.54 -17.67
C ILE A 81 -6.04 -2.49 -17.32
N ALA A 82 -6.93 -2.78 -16.36
CA ALA A 82 -7.97 -1.88 -15.86
C ALA A 82 -7.51 -0.96 -14.74
N ALA A 83 -6.34 -1.25 -14.16
CA ALA A 83 -5.78 -0.56 -13.02
C ALA A 83 -4.27 -0.38 -13.25
N TYR A 84 -3.91 0.75 -13.84
CA TYR A 84 -2.51 1.04 -14.18
C TYR A 84 -1.89 2.12 -13.30
N ARG A 85 -2.64 2.84 -12.45
CA ARG A 85 -2.06 3.95 -11.66
C ARG A 85 -1.82 3.54 -10.21
N THR A 86 -0.67 3.95 -9.66
CA THR A 86 -0.33 3.77 -8.24
C THR A 86 0.16 5.06 -7.59
N TRP A 87 -0.22 5.27 -6.34
CA TRP A 87 0.31 6.29 -5.45
C TRP A 87 1.62 5.86 -4.79
N SER A 88 1.91 4.57 -4.66
CA SER A 88 3.19 4.07 -4.13
C SER A 88 4.35 4.21 -5.14
N ASP A 89 5.56 4.51 -4.65
CA ASP A 89 6.82 4.33 -5.41
C ASP A 89 7.43 2.92 -5.23
N GLN A 90 6.78 2.10 -4.40
CA GLN A 90 7.05 0.69 -4.16
C GLN A 90 5.72 -0.08 -4.27
N PRO A 91 5.19 -0.27 -5.49
CA PRO A 91 3.91 -0.96 -5.68
C PRO A 91 3.98 -2.41 -5.20
N LEU A 92 2.83 -2.98 -4.87
CA LEU A 92 2.69 -4.42 -4.65
C LEU A 92 2.31 -5.09 -5.97
N PHE A 93 3.04 -6.13 -6.33
CA PHE A 93 2.67 -7.06 -7.39
C PHE A 93 1.89 -8.22 -6.77
N ALA A 94 0.70 -8.53 -7.28
CA ALA A 94 -0.14 -9.64 -6.80
C ALA A 94 -0.72 -10.41 -7.98
N TRP A 95 -0.79 -11.73 -7.85
CA TRP A 95 -1.20 -12.64 -8.93
C TRP A 95 -1.80 -13.95 -8.41
N GLU A 96 -2.48 -14.66 -9.30
CA GLU A 96 -2.74 -16.09 -9.21
C GLU A 96 -2.08 -16.84 -10.37
N GLY A 97 -1.71 -18.11 -10.13
CA GLY A 97 -0.99 -18.95 -11.09
C GLY A 97 0.49 -19.18 -10.74
N SER A 98 1.16 -19.98 -11.56
CA SER A 98 2.56 -20.39 -11.35
C SER A 98 3.52 -19.36 -11.95
N VAL A 99 3.98 -18.39 -11.15
CA VAL A 99 4.93 -17.37 -11.61
C VAL A 99 6.38 -17.77 -11.29
N ASN A 100 7.27 -17.59 -12.27
CA ASN A 100 8.70 -17.84 -12.14
C ASN A 100 9.46 -16.55 -11.82
N ILE A 101 9.26 -15.50 -12.63
CA ILE A 101 10.05 -14.27 -12.61
C ILE A 101 9.14 -13.07 -12.76
N ILE A 102 9.40 -12.04 -11.96
CA ILE A 102 8.80 -10.71 -12.11
C ILE A 102 9.90 -9.70 -12.42
N GLN A 103 9.62 -8.79 -13.34
CA GLN A 103 10.48 -7.67 -13.68
C GLN A 103 9.72 -6.36 -13.76
N VAL A 104 10.41 -5.28 -13.40
CA VAL A 104 9.97 -3.91 -13.69
C VAL A 104 10.92 -3.29 -14.70
N ARG A 105 10.36 -2.77 -15.79
CA ARG A 105 11.12 -2.17 -16.90
C ARG A 105 10.67 -0.73 -17.14
N SER A 106 11.58 0.14 -17.59
CA SER A 106 11.24 1.53 -17.98
C SER A 106 10.59 1.62 -19.35
N SER A 107 10.68 0.57 -20.16
CA SER A 107 10.00 0.44 -21.45
C SER A 107 9.68 -1.03 -21.70
N ARG A 108 8.69 -1.31 -22.55
CA ARG A 108 8.20 -2.67 -22.85
C ARG A 108 9.31 -3.67 -23.17
N TYR A 109 10.29 -3.24 -23.97
CA TYR A 109 11.42 -4.06 -24.41
C TYR A 109 12.78 -3.63 -23.80
N GLY A 110 12.74 -2.77 -22.77
CA GLY A 110 13.93 -2.27 -22.11
C GLY A 110 14.56 -3.28 -21.15
N LYS A 111 15.75 -2.95 -20.65
CA LYS A 111 16.37 -3.72 -19.57
C LYS A 111 15.53 -3.61 -18.29
N ALA A 112 15.52 -4.70 -17.51
CA ALA A 112 14.93 -4.70 -16.18
C ALA A 112 15.65 -3.69 -15.28
N LEU A 113 14.87 -2.80 -14.66
CA LEU A 113 15.30 -1.95 -13.55
C LEU A 113 15.39 -2.75 -12.25
N TRP A 114 14.56 -3.79 -12.16
CA TRP A 114 14.47 -4.72 -11.06
C TRP A 114 13.97 -6.06 -11.59
N SER A 115 14.50 -7.15 -11.05
CA SER A 115 14.12 -8.52 -11.38
C SER A 115 14.06 -9.30 -10.09
N TYR A 116 13.02 -10.10 -9.93
CA TYR A 116 12.75 -10.88 -8.74
C TYR A 116 12.39 -12.31 -9.12
N GLN A 117 13.14 -13.26 -8.57
CA GLN A 117 12.83 -14.68 -8.68
C GLN A 117 11.75 -15.00 -7.66
N VAL A 118 10.62 -15.52 -8.13
CA VAL A 118 9.49 -15.86 -7.28
C VAL A 118 9.76 -17.22 -6.63
N ASN A 119 9.53 -17.31 -5.32
CA ASN A 119 9.59 -18.58 -4.59
C ASN A 119 8.26 -19.31 -4.70
N ASP A 120 8.32 -20.63 -4.60
CA ASP A 120 7.12 -21.47 -4.55
C ASP A 120 6.17 -21.00 -3.43
N ASN A 121 4.88 -20.91 -3.77
CA ASN A 121 3.77 -20.43 -2.91
C ASN A 121 3.71 -18.91 -2.66
N GLN A 122 4.53 -18.09 -3.31
CA GLN A 122 4.32 -16.65 -3.30
C GLN A 122 3.20 -16.27 -4.29
N THR A 123 2.27 -15.42 -3.84
CA THR A 123 1.17 -14.84 -4.65
C THR A 123 1.23 -13.32 -4.70
N SER A 124 2.17 -12.72 -3.97
CA SER A 124 2.45 -11.29 -4.03
C SER A 124 3.89 -10.97 -3.65
N VAL A 125 4.40 -9.83 -4.12
CA VAL A 125 5.70 -9.28 -3.74
C VAL A 125 5.68 -7.76 -3.83
N ILE A 126 6.24 -7.08 -2.82
CA ILE A 126 6.45 -5.63 -2.90
C ILE A 126 7.65 -5.37 -3.81
N TYR A 127 7.54 -4.38 -4.70
CA TYR A 127 8.67 -3.91 -5.48
C TYR A 127 9.86 -3.60 -4.56
N ASN A 128 11.05 -4.08 -4.94
CA ASN A 128 12.27 -3.94 -4.12
C ASN A 128 12.26 -4.74 -2.80
N ALA A 129 11.46 -5.81 -2.67
CA ALA A 129 11.48 -6.67 -1.48
C ALA A 129 12.87 -7.29 -1.18
N ASP A 130 13.71 -7.45 -2.20
CA ASP A 130 15.08 -7.98 -2.06
C ASP A 130 16.16 -6.89 -1.91
N GLY A 131 15.77 -5.61 -1.82
CA GLY A 131 16.67 -4.48 -1.62
C GLY A 131 17.55 -4.11 -2.83
N LYS A 132 17.35 -4.70 -4.01
CA LYS A 132 18.17 -4.45 -5.21
C LYS A 132 17.62 -3.37 -6.14
N GLY A 133 16.37 -2.99 -5.97
CA GLY A 133 15.69 -1.91 -6.70
C GLY A 133 15.91 -0.54 -6.05
N GLN A 134 15.55 0.50 -6.79
CA GLN A 134 15.47 1.89 -6.29
C GLN A 134 14.02 2.34 -6.37
N PRO A 135 13.53 3.17 -5.43
CA PRO A 135 12.16 3.68 -5.48
C PRO A 135 11.81 4.24 -6.87
N LEU A 136 10.62 3.89 -7.36
CA LEU A 136 10.19 4.31 -8.68
C LEU A 136 9.94 5.83 -8.73
N GLN A 137 10.23 6.44 -9.85
CA GLN A 137 10.11 7.89 -10.00
C GLN A 137 8.65 8.31 -10.19
N ARG A 138 8.22 9.31 -9.42
CA ARG A 138 6.90 9.94 -9.54
C ARG A 138 6.67 10.46 -10.96
N GLY A 139 5.47 10.23 -11.49
CA GLY A 139 5.03 10.70 -12.81
C GLY A 139 5.58 9.91 -13.99
N LYS A 140 6.24 8.76 -13.74
CA LYS A 140 6.77 7.89 -14.79
C LYS A 140 5.89 6.67 -15.00
N GLU A 141 5.86 6.20 -16.24
CA GLU A 141 5.30 4.92 -16.65
C GLU A 141 6.40 3.85 -16.62
N TYR A 142 6.00 2.64 -16.25
CA TYR A 142 6.80 1.44 -16.15
C TYR A 142 6.01 0.25 -16.70
N TYR A 143 6.70 -0.86 -16.90
CA TYR A 143 6.11 -2.10 -17.38
C TYR A 143 6.40 -3.20 -16.38
N TYR A 144 5.34 -3.82 -15.88
CA TYR A 144 5.37 -5.08 -15.16
C TYR A 144 5.47 -6.19 -16.20
N TRP A 145 6.58 -6.92 -16.20
CA TRP A 145 6.81 -8.07 -17.05
C TRP A 145 6.86 -9.31 -16.16
N VAL A 146 6.11 -10.34 -16.51
CA VAL A 146 5.99 -11.56 -15.72
C VAL A 146 6.19 -12.77 -16.61
N GLU A 147 6.93 -13.74 -16.09
CA GLU A 147 7.10 -15.07 -16.67
C GLU A 147 6.36 -16.08 -15.81
N TYR A 148 5.48 -16.87 -16.41
CA TYR A 148 4.65 -17.84 -15.70
C TYR A 148 4.56 -19.15 -16.47
N ASN A 149 4.27 -20.23 -15.76
CA ASN A 149 4.01 -21.53 -16.35
C ASN A 149 2.51 -21.70 -16.61
N THR A 150 2.19 -22.23 -17.79
CA THR A 150 0.84 -22.60 -18.21
C THR A 150 0.88 -23.94 -18.92
N THR A 151 -0.28 -24.54 -19.12
CA THR A 151 -0.44 -25.81 -19.81
C THR A 151 -0.90 -25.55 -21.24
N ASP A 152 -0.25 -26.20 -22.21
CA ASP A 152 -0.69 -26.17 -23.60
C ASP A 152 -1.92 -27.07 -23.83
N ASN A 153 -2.46 -27.07 -25.06
CA ASN A 153 -3.62 -27.90 -25.42
C ASN A 153 -3.37 -29.43 -25.27
N ASN A 154 -2.12 -29.87 -25.13
CA ASN A 154 -1.74 -31.27 -24.97
C ASN A 154 -1.47 -31.65 -23.51
N GLY A 155 -1.64 -30.73 -22.56
CA GLY A 155 -1.32 -30.99 -21.15
C GLY A 155 0.16 -30.78 -20.82
N GLN A 156 0.97 -30.23 -21.71
CA GLN A 156 2.39 -29.99 -21.48
C GLN A 156 2.62 -28.63 -20.80
N LEU A 157 3.43 -28.64 -19.74
CA LEU A 157 3.88 -27.41 -19.09
C LEU A 157 4.78 -26.60 -20.04
N ILE A 158 4.39 -25.37 -20.30
CA ILE A 158 5.13 -24.38 -21.08
C ILE A 158 5.31 -23.10 -20.26
N THR A 159 6.26 -22.27 -20.67
CA THR A 159 6.50 -20.95 -20.08
C THR A 159 5.99 -19.87 -21.03
N ASP A 160 5.18 -18.96 -20.50
CA ASP A 160 4.64 -17.81 -21.22
C ASP A 160 4.98 -16.51 -20.48
N THR A 161 4.73 -15.37 -21.12
CA THR A 161 5.08 -14.06 -20.58
C THR A 161 3.97 -13.03 -20.83
N GLU A 162 3.69 -12.23 -19.82
CA GLU A 162 2.76 -11.10 -19.93
C GLU A 162 3.49 -9.78 -19.64
N THR A 163 2.99 -8.68 -20.22
CA THR A 163 3.51 -7.34 -19.95
C THR A 163 2.38 -6.33 -19.77
N ILE A 164 2.32 -5.70 -18.60
CA ILE A 164 1.26 -4.78 -18.19
C ILE A 164 1.88 -3.41 -17.87
N PRO A 165 1.43 -2.32 -18.51
CA PRO A 165 1.90 -0.98 -18.18
C PRO A 165 1.31 -0.50 -16.85
N PHE A 166 2.08 0.28 -16.10
CA PHE A 166 1.60 1.00 -14.92
C PHE A 166 2.34 2.33 -14.72
N GLN A 167 1.74 3.27 -14.01
CA GLN A 167 2.22 4.62 -13.81
C GLN A 167 2.25 4.98 -12.33
N VAL A 168 3.40 5.46 -11.88
CA VAL A 168 3.54 6.08 -10.57
C VAL A 168 3.01 7.50 -10.65
N MET A 169 2.11 7.87 -9.74
CA MET A 169 1.48 9.18 -9.71
C MET A 169 2.51 10.31 -9.65
N GLY A 170 2.21 11.43 -10.31
CA GLY A 170 3.03 12.64 -10.30
C GLY A 170 3.10 13.29 -8.91
N GLY A 171 4.20 14.01 -8.64
CA GLY A 171 4.47 14.57 -7.31
C GLY A 171 3.41 15.55 -6.78
N LYS A 172 2.70 16.27 -7.66
CA LYS A 172 1.61 17.18 -7.24
C LYS A 172 0.43 16.40 -6.65
N ALA A 173 -0.04 15.37 -7.37
CA ALA A 173 -1.17 14.56 -6.94
C ALA A 173 -0.82 13.69 -5.72
N TYR A 174 0.42 13.17 -5.67
CA TYR A 174 0.94 12.49 -4.47
C TYR A 174 0.80 13.35 -3.21
N ARG A 175 1.21 14.63 -3.27
CA ARG A 175 1.13 15.55 -2.12
C ARG A 175 -0.30 15.89 -1.72
N MET A 176 -1.23 15.97 -2.67
CA MET A 176 -2.65 16.18 -2.34
C MET A 176 -3.19 15.01 -1.53
N ILE A 177 -2.99 13.79 -2.06
CA ILE A 177 -3.41 12.57 -1.37
C ILE A 177 -2.73 12.45 -0.01
N GLN A 178 -1.42 12.68 0.07
CA GLN A 178 -0.67 12.58 1.33
C GLN A 178 -1.17 13.54 2.42
N ALA A 179 -1.70 14.71 2.03
CA ALA A 179 -2.24 15.69 2.98
C ALA A 179 -3.63 15.32 3.49
N GLU A 180 -4.39 14.54 2.72
CA GLU A 180 -5.75 14.12 3.03
C GLU A 180 -5.83 12.68 3.55
N LEU A 181 -4.77 11.89 3.36
CA LEU A 181 -4.72 10.49 3.74
C LEU A 181 -4.95 10.37 5.25
N PRO A 182 -5.88 9.51 5.71
CA PRO A 182 -6.10 9.29 7.14
C PRO A 182 -4.80 8.87 7.85
N ALA A 183 -4.80 8.89 9.18
CA ALA A 183 -3.65 8.34 9.91
C ALA A 183 -3.47 6.84 9.59
N GLU A 184 -2.21 6.40 9.41
CA GLU A 184 -1.82 5.04 8.98
C GLU A 184 -2.40 3.91 9.84
N LYS A 185 -2.74 4.19 11.10
CA LYS A 185 -3.41 3.25 12.01
C LYS A 185 -4.82 2.84 11.60
N PHE A 186 -5.40 3.44 10.55
CA PHE A 186 -6.74 3.15 10.06
C PHE A 186 -6.71 2.53 8.66
N ARG A 187 -6.22 1.28 8.56
CA ARG A 187 -6.11 0.50 7.31
C ARG A 187 -7.36 0.58 6.44
N ASP A 188 -8.53 0.32 7.02
CA ASP A 188 -9.78 0.25 6.25
C ASP A 188 -10.16 1.64 5.70
N GLN A 189 -9.81 2.71 6.41
CA GLN A 189 -9.99 4.09 5.91
C GLN A 189 -8.98 4.42 4.80
N HIS A 190 -7.74 3.91 4.89
CA HIS A 190 -6.75 4.02 3.82
C HIS A 190 -7.21 3.30 2.55
N ALA A 191 -7.61 2.04 2.67
CA ALA A 191 -8.12 1.25 1.55
C ALA A 191 -9.36 1.92 0.94
N SER A 192 -10.30 2.38 1.76
CA SER A 192 -11.48 3.12 1.31
C SER A 192 -11.14 4.43 0.60
N TYR A 193 -10.14 5.16 1.09
CA TYR A 193 -9.68 6.41 0.47
C TYR A 193 -9.02 6.14 -0.90
N PHE A 194 -8.13 5.15 -1.00
CA PHE A 194 -7.53 4.78 -2.29
C PHE A 194 -8.57 4.27 -3.28
N ALA A 195 -9.57 3.52 -2.79
CA ALA A 195 -10.74 3.11 -3.54
C ALA A 195 -11.51 4.30 -4.15
N ASP A 196 -11.76 5.37 -3.38
CA ASP A 196 -12.43 6.57 -3.88
C ASP A 196 -11.65 7.33 -4.96
N HIS A 197 -10.33 7.13 -5.01
CA HIS A 197 -9.43 7.82 -5.93
C HIS A 197 -9.01 6.94 -7.12
N ASP A 198 -9.66 5.80 -7.35
CA ASP A 198 -9.35 4.84 -8.41
C ASP A 198 -7.88 4.36 -8.35
N LEU A 199 -7.35 4.20 -7.13
CA LEU A 199 -6.00 3.73 -6.86
C LEU A 199 -6.00 2.27 -6.44
N PHE A 200 -6.51 1.41 -7.34
CA PHE A 200 -6.69 -0.02 -7.08
C PHE A 200 -5.40 -0.72 -6.63
N LEU A 201 -4.25 -0.42 -7.24
CA LEU A 201 -2.95 -0.99 -6.86
C LEU A 201 -2.63 -0.72 -5.39
N ASP A 202 -2.99 0.46 -4.89
CA ASP A 202 -2.76 0.86 -3.51
C ASP A 202 -3.81 0.25 -2.57
N VAL A 203 -5.04 0.01 -3.03
CA VAL A 203 -6.03 -0.81 -2.30
C VAL A 203 -5.49 -2.22 -2.08
N VAL A 204 -5.07 -2.91 -3.15
CA VAL A 204 -4.48 -4.26 -3.12
C VAL A 204 -3.29 -4.30 -2.17
N ARG A 205 -2.40 -3.29 -2.23
CA ARG A 205 -1.26 -3.16 -1.32
C ARG A 205 -1.70 -3.07 0.14
N VAL A 206 -2.63 -2.18 0.46
CA VAL A 206 -3.11 -1.97 1.84
C VAL A 206 -3.75 -3.25 2.37
N ILE A 207 -4.62 -3.92 1.62
CA ILE A 207 -5.29 -5.13 2.13
C ILE A 207 -4.32 -6.32 2.26
N SER A 208 -3.22 -6.36 1.51
CA SER A 208 -2.23 -7.45 1.57
C SER A 208 -1.22 -7.30 2.70
N VAL A 209 -0.70 -6.08 2.92
CA VAL A 209 0.41 -5.85 3.88
C VAL A 209 -0.06 -6.02 5.32
N PHE A 210 -1.33 -5.78 5.60
CA PHE A 210 -1.89 -5.79 6.95
C PHE A 210 -2.72 -7.06 7.23
N GLY A 211 -2.22 -8.24 6.80
CA GLY A 211 -2.87 -9.55 6.95
C GLY A 211 -3.58 -9.79 8.29
N ASP A 212 -4.64 -10.60 8.23
CA ASP A 212 -5.64 -10.96 9.26
C ASP A 212 -5.56 -10.28 10.64
N LEU A 213 -6.53 -9.41 10.90
CA LEU A 213 -6.89 -8.99 12.26
C LEU A 213 -8.25 -9.60 12.60
N ASN A 214 -8.27 -10.63 13.45
CA ASN A 214 -9.38 -11.04 14.31
C ASN A 214 -10.79 -10.54 13.94
N SER A 215 -11.37 -10.99 12.82
CA SER A 215 -12.83 -11.18 12.65
C SER A 215 -13.20 -11.74 11.28
N SER A 216 -13.23 -13.06 11.17
CA SER A 216 -14.35 -13.88 10.64
C SER A 216 -15.03 -13.62 9.28
N GLN A 217 -14.74 -12.61 8.43
CA GLN A 217 -15.59 -12.43 7.23
C GLN A 217 -14.93 -12.06 5.89
N THR A 218 -13.62 -11.86 5.75
CA THR A 218 -13.04 -11.75 4.40
C THR A 218 -11.55 -12.06 4.41
N ASN A 219 -11.16 -13.14 3.74
CA ASN A 219 -9.75 -13.47 3.48
C ASN A 219 -9.32 -12.75 2.19
N THR A 220 -8.17 -12.06 2.20
CA THR A 220 -7.60 -11.44 0.98
C THR A 220 -7.46 -12.46 -0.15
N GLU A 221 -7.19 -13.73 0.17
CA GLU A 221 -7.11 -14.83 -0.79
C GLU A 221 -8.48 -15.11 -1.47
N GLU A 222 -9.59 -15.08 -0.73
CA GLU A 222 -10.93 -15.28 -1.29
C GLU A 222 -11.28 -14.16 -2.29
N LEU A 223 -10.87 -12.92 -1.99
CA LEU A 223 -11.09 -11.78 -2.87
C LEU A 223 -10.25 -11.86 -4.15
N TYR A 224 -9.04 -12.42 -4.06
CA TYR A 224 -8.17 -12.67 -5.22
C TYR A 224 -8.75 -13.77 -6.10
N GLN A 225 -9.26 -14.83 -5.47
CA GLN A 225 -9.92 -15.91 -6.19
C GLN A 225 -11.17 -15.40 -6.90
N GLU A 226 -12.03 -14.62 -6.24
CA GLU A 226 -13.21 -13.99 -6.86
C GLU A 226 -12.81 -13.07 -8.03
N PHE A 227 -11.69 -12.35 -7.90
CA PHE A 227 -11.17 -11.50 -8.98
C PHE A 227 -10.74 -12.33 -10.19
N CYS A 228 -10.10 -13.48 -9.99
CA CYS A 228 -9.52 -14.29 -11.05
C CYS A 228 -10.49 -15.30 -11.70
N GLU A 229 -11.58 -15.71 -11.02
CA GLU A 229 -12.63 -16.62 -11.54
C GLU A 229 -13.71 -15.94 -12.40
#